data_AF-A0A1I8AI10-F1
#
_entry.id   AF-A0A1I8AI10-F1
#
_cell.length_a   1.000
_cell.length_b   1.000
_cell.length_c   1.000
_cell.angle_alpha   90.00
_cell.angle_beta   90.00
_cell.angle_gamma   90.00
#
_symmetry.space_group_name_H-M   'P 1'
#
loop_
_entity.id
_entity.type
_entity.pdbx_description
1 polymer ?
#
loop_
_entity_poly.entity_id
_entity_poly.type
_entity_poly.pdbx_seq_one_letter_code
_entity_poly.pdbx_strand_id
1 'polypeptide(L)'
;MTLWAEAYKKEYPNVNIQIQAAGSSTAPPALTEGTANLGPMSRKMKDVELQAFEQKYGYKPTAIPVAVDALAVFVHKDNPIKGLTMAQVDAIFSSTRLCGAKAD
;
A
#
# COMPACT_ATOMS: atom_id res chain seq x y z
N MET A 1 -6.85 3.69 -8.83
CA MET A 1 -8.22 3.15 -8.73
C MET A 1 -9.27 4.04 -9.37
N THR A 2 -9.36 5.34 -9.05
CA THR A 2 -10.40 6.24 -9.61
C THR A 2 -10.44 6.25 -11.14
N LEU A 3 -9.28 6.46 -11.79
CA LEU A 3 -9.21 6.46 -13.27
C LEU A 3 -9.60 5.10 -13.89
N TRP A 4 -9.25 3.98 -13.25
CA TRP A 4 -9.71 2.67 -13.71
C TRP A 4 -11.22 2.50 -13.54
N ALA A 5 -11.80 3.01 -12.44
CA ALA A 5 -13.23 2.95 -12.22
C ALA A 5 -14.01 3.82 -13.23
N GLU A 6 -13.52 5.02 -13.53
CA GLU A 6 -14.09 5.90 -14.55
C GLU A 6 -14.05 5.24 -15.95
N ALA A 7 -12.90 4.69 -16.33
CA ALA A 7 -12.76 3.97 -17.59
C ALA A 7 -13.68 2.74 -17.64
N TYR A 8 -13.74 1.94 -16.57
CA TYR A 8 -14.59 0.75 -16.52
C TYR A 8 -16.08 1.10 -16.55
N LYS A 9 -16.51 2.18 -15.90
CA LYS A 9 -17.88 2.69 -15.96
C LYS A 9 -18.26 3.15 -17.36
N LYS A 10 -17.32 3.73 -18.11
CA LYS A 10 -17.53 4.14 -19.50
C LYS A 10 -17.80 2.92 -20.40
N GLU A 11 -17.01 1.85 -20.24
CA GLU A 11 -17.18 0.61 -21.01
C GLU A 11 -18.42 -0.19 -20.55
N TYR A 12 -18.73 -0.17 -19.25
CA TYR A 12 -19.86 -0.87 -18.65
C TYR A 12 -20.74 0.09 -17.81
N PRO A 13 -21.64 0.86 -18.46
CA PRO A 13 -22.44 1.90 -17.79
C PRO A 13 -23.34 1.40 -16.66
N ASN A 14 -23.70 0.11 -16.67
CA ASN A 14 -24.57 -0.49 -15.65
C ASN A 14 -23.81 -0.91 -14.38
N VAL A 15 -22.47 -0.96 -14.41
CA VAL A 15 -21.67 -1.31 -13.23
C VAL A 15 -21.53 -0.08 -12.35
N ASN A 16 -21.70 -0.24 -11.04
CA ASN A 16 -21.45 0.82 -10.05
C ASN A 16 -20.21 0.48 -9.23
N ILE A 17 -19.30 1.45 -9.08
CA ILE A 17 -18.05 1.27 -8.36
C ILE A 17 -18.00 2.31 -7.24
N GLN A 18 -17.78 1.84 -6.01
CA GLN A 18 -17.52 2.68 -4.85
C GLN A 18 -16.08 2.48 -4.41
N ILE A 19 -15.40 3.57 -4.04
CA ILE A 19 -13.99 3.55 -3.68
C ILE A 19 -13.84 4.15 -2.27
N GLN A 20 -13.17 3.39 -1.40
CA GLN A 20 -12.70 3.88 -0.11
C GLN A 20 -11.17 3.77 -0.09
N ALA A 21 -10.49 4.87 0.24
CA ALA A 21 -9.03 4.98 0.19
C ALA A 21 -8.45 5.40 1.56
N ALA A 22 -8.71 4.59 2.58
CA ALA A 22 -8.25 4.85 3.96
C ALA A 22 -6.87 4.24 4.29
N GLY A 23 -6.23 3.55 3.34
CA GLY A 23 -4.88 2.99 3.46
C GLY A 23 -4.83 1.47 3.34
N SER A 24 -3.65 0.91 3.02
CA SER A 24 -3.48 -0.52 2.70
C SER A 24 -3.94 -1.46 3.83
N SER A 25 -3.86 -1.04 5.09
CA SER A 25 -4.25 -1.88 6.24
C SER A 25 -5.76 -2.05 6.39
N THR A 26 -6.60 -1.29 5.68
CA THR A 26 -8.06 -1.47 5.72
C THR A 26 -8.55 -2.53 4.72
N ALA A 27 -7.73 -2.92 3.74
CA ALA A 27 -8.08 -3.90 2.73
C ALA A 27 -8.21 -5.35 3.27
N PRO A 28 -7.27 -5.87 4.08
CA PRO A 28 -7.38 -7.24 4.59
C PRO A 28 -8.66 -7.54 5.39
N PRO A 29 -9.09 -6.72 6.38
CA PRO A 29 -10.33 -6.98 7.08
C PRO A 29 -11.55 -6.84 6.15
N ALA A 30 -11.59 -5.87 5.25
CA ALA A 30 -12.71 -5.70 4.32
C ALA A 30 -12.88 -6.89 3.35
N LEU A 31 -11.77 -7.44 2.86
CA LEU A 31 -11.77 -8.66 2.04
C LEU A 31 -12.16 -9.88 2.87
N THR A 32 -11.62 -10.01 4.09
CA THR A 32 -11.94 -11.12 4.99
C THR A 32 -13.42 -11.10 5.39
N GLU A 33 -13.98 -9.94 5.70
CA GLU A 33 -15.38 -9.77 6.08
C GLU A 33 -16.34 -9.89 4.88
N GLY A 34 -15.83 -9.72 3.66
CA GLY A 34 -16.61 -9.77 2.42
C GLY A 34 -17.32 -8.45 2.10
N THR A 35 -16.91 -7.35 2.72
CA THR A 35 -17.46 -6.00 2.52
C THR A 35 -16.81 -5.25 1.35
N ALA A 36 -15.69 -5.76 0.83
CA ALA A 36 -15.02 -5.25 -0.37
C ALA A 36 -14.79 -6.37 -1.40
N ASN A 37 -14.94 -6.05 -2.68
CA ASN A 37 -14.61 -6.96 -3.78
C ASN A 37 -13.12 -6.90 -4.16
N LEU A 38 -12.50 -5.73 -4.02
CA LEU A 38 -11.10 -5.46 -4.35
C LEU A 38 -10.44 -4.76 -3.17
N GLY A 39 -9.23 -5.20 -2.80
CA GLY A 39 -8.44 -4.60 -1.72
C GLY A 39 -7.10 -4.07 -2.23
N PRO A 40 -7.02 -2.83 -2.74
CA PRO A 40 -5.76 -2.24 -3.19
C PRO A 40 -4.79 -2.10 -2.03
N MET A 41 -3.56 -2.60 -2.19
CA MET A 41 -2.52 -2.52 -1.17
C MET A 41 -1.18 -2.17 -1.81
N SER A 42 -0.45 -1.23 -1.19
CA SER A 42 0.92 -0.84 -1.58
C SER A 42 2.02 -1.68 -0.92
N ARG A 43 1.63 -2.74 -0.19
CA ARG A 43 2.52 -3.71 0.43
C ARG A 43 1.89 -5.09 0.36
N LYS A 44 2.69 -6.14 0.54
CA LYS A 44 2.16 -7.49 0.74
C LYS A 44 1.34 -7.56 2.03
N MET A 45 0.35 -8.46 2.05
CA MET A 45 -0.34 -8.83 3.29
C MET A 45 0.66 -9.47 4.25
N LYS A 46 0.51 -9.17 5.54
CA LYS A 46 1.25 -9.83 6.63
C LYS A 46 0.72 -11.24 6.81
N ASP A 47 1.51 -12.11 7.45
CA ASP A 47 1.10 -13.50 7.69
C ASP A 47 -0.22 -13.60 8.47
N VAL A 48 -0.42 -12.74 9.47
CA VAL A 48 -1.67 -12.69 10.25
C VAL A 48 -2.87 -12.23 9.41
N GLU A 49 -2.66 -11.36 8.43
CA GLU A 49 -3.70 -10.88 7.51
C GLU A 49 -4.10 -12.00 6.53
N LEU A 50 -3.12 -12.76 6.02
CA LEU A 50 -3.34 -13.92 5.17
C LEU A 50 -4.07 -15.04 5.91
N GLN A 51 -3.63 -15.34 7.14
CA GLN A 51 -4.22 -16.39 7.98
C GLN A 51 -5.68 -16.08 8.32
N ALA A 52 -6.00 -14.82 8.66
CA ALA A 52 -7.37 -14.42 8.95
C ALA A 52 -8.31 -14.65 7.75
N PHE A 53 -7.87 -14.30 6.55
CA PHE A 53 -8.62 -14.57 5.32
C PHE A 53 -8.76 -16.09 5.06
N GLU A 54 -7.65 -16.83 5.14
CA GLU A 54 -7.59 -18.26 4.88
C GLU A 54 -8.44 -19.08 5.85
N GLN A 55 -8.49 -18.70 7.13
CA GLN A 55 -9.37 -19.34 8.11
C GLN A 55 -10.85 -19.23 7.74
N LYS A 56 -11.26 -18.14 7.11
CA LYS A 56 -12.66 -17.94 6.71
C LYS A 56 -13.01 -18.56 5.37
N TYR A 57 -12.10 -18.51 4.39
CA TYR A 57 -12.39 -18.93 3.02
C TYR A 57 -11.76 -20.28 2.62
N GLY A 58 -10.83 -20.82 3.42
CA GLY A 58 -10.14 -22.09 3.16
C GLY A 58 -9.00 -22.00 2.14
N TYR A 59 -8.63 -20.79 1.69
CA TYR A 59 -7.53 -20.54 0.77
C TYR A 59 -6.97 -19.11 0.94
N LYS A 60 -5.77 -18.86 0.42
CA LYS A 60 -5.11 -17.54 0.48
C LYS A 60 -5.70 -16.55 -0.52
N PRO A 61 -5.78 -15.26 -0.17
CA PRO A 61 -6.20 -14.23 -1.13
C PRO A 61 -5.17 -14.11 -2.27
N THR A 62 -5.64 -13.75 -3.47
CA THR A 62 -4.77 -13.63 -4.65
C THR A 62 -4.20 -12.21 -4.77
N ALA A 63 -2.87 -12.09 -4.78
CA ALA A 63 -2.20 -10.82 -5.02
C ALA A 63 -2.02 -10.57 -6.53
N ILE A 64 -2.60 -9.47 -7.03
CA ILE A 64 -2.49 -9.06 -8.44
C ILE A 64 -1.61 -7.80 -8.52
N PRO A 65 -0.38 -7.87 -9.05
CA PRO A 65 0.44 -6.69 -9.24
C PRO A 65 -0.11 -5.84 -10.40
N VAL A 66 -0.37 -4.56 -10.14
CA VAL A 66 -1.03 -3.66 -11.11
C VAL A 66 -0.22 -2.41 -11.47
N ALA A 67 0.82 -2.09 -10.68
CA ALA A 67 1.71 -0.95 -10.89
C ALA A 67 3.04 -1.16 -10.15
N VAL A 68 4.04 -0.37 -10.52
CA VAL A 68 5.33 -0.25 -9.79
C VAL A 68 5.37 1.14 -9.15
N ASP A 69 5.84 1.19 -7.91
CA ASP A 69 6.01 2.43 -7.16
C ASP A 69 7.50 2.68 -6.90
N ALA A 70 7.89 3.95 -6.99
CA ALA A 70 9.18 4.44 -6.54
C ALA A 70 8.93 5.31 -5.31
N LEU A 71 8.89 4.66 -4.13
CA LEU A 71 8.64 5.32 -2.86
C LEU A 71 9.67 6.44 -2.64
N ALA A 72 9.20 7.67 -2.65
CA ALA A 72 10.05 8.87 -2.67
C ALA A 72 10.15 9.54 -1.31
N VAL A 73 11.34 10.06 -1.00
CA VAL A 73 11.55 11.00 0.10
C VAL A 73 11.46 12.41 -0.46
N PHE A 74 10.40 13.13 -0.11
CA PHE A 74 10.19 14.50 -0.57
C PHE A 74 10.85 15.52 0.36
N VAL A 75 11.43 16.54 -0.24
CA VAL A 75 11.94 17.74 0.43
C VAL A 75 11.29 18.98 -0.19
N HIS A 76 11.37 20.12 0.49
CA HIS A 76 10.91 21.40 -0.07
C HIS A 76 11.65 21.71 -1.38
N LYS A 77 10.97 22.34 -2.35
CA LYS A 77 11.53 22.66 -3.69
C LYS A 77 12.81 23.51 -3.66
N ASP A 78 12.98 24.30 -2.61
CA ASP A 78 14.15 25.18 -2.43
C ASP A 78 15.27 24.50 -1.61
N ASN A 79 15.10 23.23 -1.23
CA ASN A 79 16.13 22.48 -0.51
C ASN A 79 17.27 22.10 -1.49
N PRO A 80 18.53 22.51 -1.23
CA PRO A 80 19.64 22.31 -2.16
C PRO A 80 20.19 20.87 -2.19
N ILE A 81 19.70 19.97 -1.35
CA ILE A 81 20.22 18.61 -1.20
C ILE A 81 20.17 17.84 -2.53
N LYS A 82 21.27 17.15 -2.88
CA LYS A 82 21.41 16.42 -4.14
C LYS A 82 21.08 14.94 -4.04
N GLY A 83 21.06 14.40 -2.82
CA GLY A 83 20.75 13.01 -2.56
C GLY A 83 20.94 12.66 -1.10
N LEU A 84 20.42 11.50 -0.71
CA LEU A 84 20.57 10.90 0.60
C LEU A 84 20.98 9.44 0.43
N THR A 85 21.88 8.98 1.28
CA THR A 85 22.16 7.54 1.42
C THR A 85 21.10 6.88 2.29
N MET A 86 20.94 5.56 2.20
CA MET A 86 19.99 4.83 3.05
C MET A 86 20.29 4.99 4.55
N ALA A 87 21.56 5.05 4.94
CA ALA A 87 21.94 5.31 6.33
C ALA A 87 21.50 6.70 6.80
N GLN A 88 21.54 7.72 5.93
CA GLN A 88 21.04 9.06 6.25
C GLN A 88 19.52 9.08 6.34
N VAL A 89 18.81 8.40 5.44
CA VAL A 89 17.34 8.32 5.49
C VAL A 89 16.88 7.63 6.78
N ASP A 90 17.49 6.50 7.13
CA ASP A 90 17.18 5.80 8.38
C ASP A 90 17.45 6.69 9.61
N ALA A 91 18.60 7.37 9.66
CA ALA A 91 18.92 8.26 10.77
C ALA A 91 17.96 9.46 10.92
N ILE A 92 17.34 9.92 9.83
CA ILE A 92 16.34 11.00 9.84
C ILE A 92 15.00 10.50 10.42
N PHE A 93 14.57 9.29 10.04
CA PHE A 93 13.23 8.80 10.34
C PHE A 93 13.15 7.80 11.50
N SER A 94 14.28 7.28 11.99
CA SER A 94 14.31 6.22 13.00
C SER A 94 15.16 6.58 14.23
N SER A 95 14.73 6.09 15.38
CA SER A 95 15.52 6.11 16.62
C SER A 95 16.41 4.87 16.77
N THR A 96 16.17 3.81 15.99
CA THR A 96 16.86 2.53 16.08
C THR A 96 18.13 2.45 15.22
N ARG A 97 18.23 3.30 14.18
CA ARG A 97 19.41 3.46 13.31
C ARG A 97 19.95 2.13 12.76
N LEU A 98 19.05 1.24 12.34
CA LEU A 98 19.37 -0.11 11.85
C LEU A 98 20.25 -0.13 10.59
N CYS A 99 20.36 0.99 9.86
CA CYS A 99 21.27 1.16 8.73
C CYS A 99 22.67 1.68 9.14
N GLY A 100 22.99 1.72 10.44
CA GLY A 100 24.36 1.85 10.94
C GLY A 100 24.86 3.26 11.23
N ALA A 101 23.97 4.27 11.28
CA ALA A 101 24.35 5.60 11.76
C ALA A 101 24.64 5.57 13.27
N LYS A 102 25.57 6.40 13.74
CA LYS A 102 25.89 6.50 15.18
C LYS A 102 24.66 6.96 15.96
N ALA A 103 24.46 6.45 17.17
CA ALA A 103 23.54 7.05 18.13
C ALA A 103 24.08 8.43 18.56
N ASP A 104 23.17 9.36 18.86
CA ASP A 104 23.52 10.71 19.34
C ASP A 104 23.94 10.68 20.82
#